data_AF-A0A256WF94-F1
#
_entry.id   AF-A0A256WF94-F1
#
_cell.length_a   1.000
_cell.length_b   1.000
_cell.length_c   1.000
_cell.angle_alpha   90.00
_cell.angle_beta   90.00
_cell.angle_gamma   90.00
#
_symmetry.space_group_name_H-M   'P 1'
#
loop_
_entity.id
_entity.type
_entity.pdbx_description
1 polymer ?
#
loop_
_entity_poly.entity_id
_entity_poly.type
_entity_poly.pdbx_seq_one_letter_code
_entity_poly.pdbx_strand_id
1 'polypeptide(L)'
;MSSGNIIGAIAGGVIGFFLGGPMGALYGVSMGFSIGGLIDPQTPDVPTPGVPDTAKIVMSSTVGDPVPDLCGTAKITGHLLAYGKERTVEITETQEVQGGKGGGGSQTQTYVVGYEYYMTWVLGICAGPVCVLYSIYRDEGL
;
A
#
# COMPACT_ATOMS: atom_id res chain seq x y z
N MET A 1 -26.11 13.53 -5.83
CA MET A 1 -26.62 14.56 -6.77
C MET A 1 -25.41 15.26 -7.37
N SER A 2 -25.13 15.05 -8.65
CA SER A 2 -23.98 15.71 -9.32
C SER A 2 -24.18 17.22 -9.37
N SER A 3 -23.11 17.97 -9.11
CA SER A 3 -23.06 19.44 -9.18
C SER A 3 -23.44 19.96 -10.58
N GLY A 4 -23.14 19.20 -11.64
CA GLY A 4 -23.47 19.56 -13.02
C GLY A 4 -24.98 19.65 -13.28
N ASN A 5 -25.76 18.74 -12.69
CA ASN A 5 -27.23 18.72 -12.85
C ASN A 5 -27.91 19.91 -12.18
N ILE A 6 -27.39 20.32 -11.01
CA ILE A 6 -27.94 21.45 -10.26
C ILE A 6 -27.60 22.76 -10.96
N ILE A 7 -26.36 22.91 -11.43
CA ILE A 7 -25.93 24.11 -12.17
C ILE A 7 -26.69 24.23 -13.49
N GLY A 8 -26.83 23.14 -14.24
CA GLY A 8 -27.61 23.10 -15.48
C GLY A 8 -29.08 23.44 -15.27
N ALA A 9 -29.71 22.87 -14.23
CA ALA A 9 -31.09 23.15 -13.87
C ALA A 9 -31.34 24.60 -13.45
N ILE A 10 -30.44 25.19 -12.66
CA ILE A 10 -30.54 26.59 -12.24
C ILE A 10 -30.33 27.53 -13.42
N ALA A 11 -29.29 27.31 -14.24
CA ALA A 11 -29.03 28.13 -15.41
C ALA A 11 -30.18 28.04 -16.44
N GLY A 12 -30.65 26.83 -16.73
CA GLY A 12 -31.79 26.59 -17.61
C GLY A 12 -33.08 27.21 -17.07
N GLY A 13 -33.33 27.11 -15.77
CA GLY A 13 -34.48 27.72 -15.11
C GLY A 13 -34.47 29.25 -15.14
N VAL A 14 -33.32 29.88 -14.92
CA VAL A 14 -33.18 31.34 -14.99
C VAL A 14 -33.38 31.83 -16.43
N ILE A 15 -32.74 31.20 -17.41
CA ILE A 15 -32.91 31.56 -18.83
C ILE A 15 -34.37 31.36 -19.26
N GLY A 16 -34.97 30.23 -18.90
CA GLY A 16 -36.37 29.93 -19.19
C GLY A 16 -37.35 30.92 -18.54
N PHE A 17 -37.04 31.41 -17.34
CA PHE A 17 -37.86 32.41 -16.65
C PHE A 17 -37.87 33.76 -17.37
N PHE A 18 -36.71 34.22 -17.84
CA PHE A 18 -36.59 35.49 -18.57
C PHE A 18 -37.27 35.48 -19.94
N LEU A 19 -37.33 34.32 -20.61
CA LEU A 19 -37.92 34.19 -21.95
C LEU A 19 -39.42 33.85 -21.94
N GLY A 20 -39.94 33.17 -20.91
CA GLY A 20 -41.31 32.63 -20.90
C GLY A 20 -42.05 32.74 -19.57
N GLY A 21 -41.54 33.52 -18.62
CA GLY A 21 -42.14 33.68 -17.30
C GLY A 21 -42.11 32.40 -16.46
N PRO A 22 -43.02 32.24 -15.47
CA PRO A 22 -43.00 31.11 -14.54
C PRO A 22 -43.08 29.74 -15.23
N MET A 23 -43.82 29.65 -16.33
CA MET A 23 -43.93 28.41 -17.11
C MET A 23 -42.66 28.12 -17.90
N GLY A 24 -41.99 29.15 -18.45
CA GLY A 24 -40.70 28.99 -19.13
C GLY A 24 -39.60 28.52 -18.19
N ALA A 25 -39.63 28.93 -16.92
CA ALA A 25 -38.69 28.45 -15.91
C ALA A 25 -38.81 26.94 -15.67
N LEU A 26 -40.03 26.40 -15.63
CA LEU A 26 -40.26 24.98 -15.40
C LEU A 26 -39.70 24.13 -16.55
N TYR A 27 -39.95 24.55 -17.79
CA TYR A 27 -39.37 23.88 -18.97
C TYR A 27 -37.85 24.05 -19.00
N GLY A 28 -37.34 25.23 -18.66
CA GLY A 28 -35.91 25.51 -18.59
C GLY A 28 -35.17 24.65 -17.56
N VAL A 29 -35.76 24.40 -16.38
CA VAL A 29 -35.21 23.48 -15.37
C VAL A 29 -35.15 22.06 -15.91
N SER A 30 -36.21 21.58 -16.57
CA SER A 30 -36.25 20.21 -17.11
C SER A 30 -35.22 19.97 -18.23
N MET A 31 -35.02 20.96 -19.10
CA MET A 31 -34.01 20.91 -20.16
C MET A 31 -32.60 21.11 -19.60
N GLY A 32 -32.43 22.00 -18.62
CA GLY A 32 -31.17 22.22 -17.94
C GLY A 32 -30.69 21.00 -17.16
N PHE A 33 -31.62 20.26 -16.55
CA PHE A 33 -31.31 19.02 -15.83
C PHE A 33 -30.91 17.88 -16.77
N SER A 34 -31.59 17.76 -17.93
CA SER A 34 -31.26 16.74 -18.93
C SER A 34 -29.92 17.01 -19.63
N ILE A 35 -29.62 18.27 -19.97
CA ILE A 35 -28.32 18.66 -20.52
C ILE A 35 -27.22 18.54 -19.48
N GLY A 36 -27.48 18.95 -18.23
CA GLY A 36 -26.55 18.76 -17.11
C GLY A 36 -26.19 17.30 -16.90
N GLY A 37 -27.18 16.40 -17.01
CA GLY A 37 -26.98 14.95 -16.87
C GLY A 37 -26.29 14.27 -18.05
N LEU A 38 -26.19 14.94 -19.21
CA LEU A 38 -25.37 14.47 -20.33
C LEU A 38 -23.90 14.88 -20.17
N ILE A 39 -23.65 16.07 -19.60
CA ILE A 39 -22.30 16.60 -19.39
C ILE A 39 -21.64 15.92 -18.19
N ASP A 40 -22.41 15.66 -17.14
CA ASP A 40 -21.96 14.93 -15.96
C ASP A 40 -23.00 13.84 -15.62
N PRO A 41 -22.95 12.68 -16.32
CA PRO A 41 -23.81 11.57 -15.99
C PRO A 41 -23.55 11.16 -14.55
N GLN A 42 -24.60 10.94 -13.77
CA GLN A 42 -24.46 10.42 -12.42
C GLN A 42 -23.85 9.03 -12.50
N THR A 43 -22.52 8.96 -12.44
CA THR A 43 -21.82 7.73 -12.12
C THR A 43 -22.30 7.34 -10.74
N PRO A 44 -22.80 6.11 -10.54
CA PRO A 44 -23.05 5.61 -9.20
C PRO A 44 -21.76 5.82 -8.42
N ASP A 45 -21.84 6.42 -7.24
CA ASP A 45 -20.77 6.37 -6.25
C ASP A 45 -20.65 4.91 -5.80
N VAL A 46 -20.15 4.04 -6.69
CA VAL A 46 -19.54 2.80 -6.28
C VAL A 46 -18.39 3.28 -5.41
N PRO A 47 -18.34 2.93 -4.11
CA PRO A 47 -17.17 3.20 -3.31
C PRO A 47 -16.02 2.54 -4.05
N THR A 48 -15.27 3.33 -4.81
CA THR A 48 -14.00 2.90 -5.37
C THR A 48 -13.24 2.46 -4.13
N PRO A 49 -12.80 1.19 -4.03
CA PRO A 49 -12.00 0.77 -2.89
C PRO A 49 -10.92 1.82 -2.73
N GLY A 50 -10.98 2.55 -1.60
CA GLY A 50 -10.09 3.67 -1.37
C GLY A 50 -8.67 3.19 -1.62
N VAL A 51 -7.83 4.05 -2.21
CA VAL A 51 -6.42 3.72 -2.45
C VAL A 51 -5.90 3.15 -1.12
N PRO A 52 -5.47 1.87 -1.08
CA PRO A 52 -5.08 1.26 0.18
C PRO A 52 -4.01 2.15 0.81
N ASP A 53 -4.22 2.52 2.07
CA ASP A 53 -3.31 3.40 2.77
C ASP A 53 -1.92 2.76 2.75
N THR A 54 -1.04 3.33 1.92
CA THR A 54 0.32 2.85 1.67
C THR A 54 1.15 2.82 2.97
N ALA A 55 0.66 3.47 4.03
CA ALA A 55 1.27 3.45 5.37
C ALA A 55 1.05 2.14 6.14
N LYS A 56 0.12 1.26 5.73
CA LYS A 56 -0.15 -0.01 6.42
C LYS A 56 -0.02 -1.25 5.52
N ILE A 57 0.97 -1.25 4.64
CA ILE A 57 1.25 -2.45 3.84
C ILE A 57 2.13 -3.39 4.66
N VAL A 58 1.50 -4.17 5.54
CA VAL A 58 2.14 -5.23 6.34
C VAL A 58 2.19 -6.52 5.51
N MET A 59 3.28 -7.27 5.63
CA MET A 59 3.44 -8.55 4.93
C MET A 59 2.50 -9.60 5.54
N SER A 60 1.66 -10.22 4.70
CA SER A 60 0.76 -11.33 5.08
C SER A 60 1.34 -12.67 4.62
N SER A 61 0.95 -13.75 5.30
CA SER A 61 1.22 -15.17 4.93
C SER A 61 -0.08 -16.00 4.87
N THR A 62 -1.21 -15.32 4.70
CA THR A 62 -2.54 -15.93 4.74
C THR A 62 -2.89 -16.64 3.43
N VAL A 63 -3.35 -17.88 3.52
CA VAL A 63 -3.81 -18.64 2.35
C VAL A 63 -5.14 -18.07 1.83
N GLY A 64 -5.23 -17.87 0.52
CA GLY A 64 -6.45 -17.38 -0.15
C GLY A 64 -6.46 -15.87 -0.41
N ASP A 65 -5.39 -15.16 -0.06
CA ASP A 65 -5.23 -13.76 -0.44
C ASP A 65 -5.12 -13.63 -1.98
N PRO A 66 -5.76 -12.61 -2.58
CA PRO A 66 -5.72 -12.42 -4.03
C PRO A 66 -4.30 -12.10 -4.52
N VAL A 67 -3.95 -12.61 -5.70
CA VAL A 67 -2.68 -12.28 -6.35
C VAL A 67 -2.82 -10.91 -7.02
N PRO A 68 -2.02 -9.90 -6.63
CA PRO A 68 -2.12 -8.57 -7.21
C PRO A 68 -1.57 -8.56 -8.63
N ASP A 69 -2.25 -7.84 -9.51
CA ASP A 69 -1.76 -7.47 -10.84
C ASP A 69 -1.47 -5.96 -10.83
N LEU A 70 -0.27 -5.57 -11.29
CA LEU A 70 0.23 -4.22 -11.14
C LEU A 70 0.60 -3.62 -12.49
N CYS A 71 -0.07 -2.52 -12.84
CA CYS A 71 0.23 -1.74 -14.03
C CYS A 71 1.11 -0.54 -13.67
N GLY A 72 2.36 -0.54 -14.14
CA GLY A 72 3.32 0.55 -13.94
C GLY A 72 4.20 0.37 -12.69
N THR A 73 4.74 1.49 -12.18
CA THR A 73 5.66 1.49 -11.04
C THR A 73 4.93 1.87 -9.77
N ALA A 74 4.80 0.92 -8.84
CA ALA A 74 4.23 1.18 -7.51
C ALA A 74 4.94 0.38 -6.42
N LYS A 75 4.80 0.84 -5.17
CA LYS A 75 5.31 0.16 -3.98
C LYS A 75 4.31 -0.92 -3.53
N ILE A 76 4.80 -2.13 -3.27
CA ILE A 76 4.00 -3.26 -2.80
C ILE A 76 4.81 -4.10 -1.80
N THR A 77 4.16 -4.68 -0.79
CA THR A 77 4.84 -5.48 0.27
C THR A 77 4.94 -6.97 -0.06
N GLY A 78 4.21 -7.44 -1.08
CA GLY A 78 4.20 -8.85 -1.47
C GLY A 78 3.64 -9.78 -0.39
N HIS A 79 3.71 -11.08 -0.65
CA HIS A 79 3.17 -12.13 0.21
C HIS A 79 4.22 -13.23 0.46
N LEU A 80 4.35 -13.67 1.71
CA LEU A 80 5.32 -14.73 2.08
C LEU A 80 4.80 -16.11 1.68
N LEU A 81 5.46 -16.74 0.71
CA LEU A 81 5.06 -18.04 0.16
C LEU A 81 5.78 -19.19 0.86
N ALA A 82 7.06 -19.00 1.16
CA ALA A 82 7.88 -20.02 1.81
C ALA A 82 8.99 -19.36 2.62
N TYR A 83 9.37 -20.03 3.70
CA TYR A 83 10.54 -19.69 4.51
C TYR A 83 11.21 -20.97 5.00
N GLY A 84 12.49 -20.89 5.33
CA GLY A 84 13.25 -22.02 5.85
C GLY A 84 14.75 -21.77 5.89
N LYS A 85 15.53 -22.83 6.14
CA LYS A 85 16.99 -22.77 6.35
C LYS A 85 17.37 -21.74 7.41
N GLU A 86 16.71 -21.81 8.55
CA GLU A 86 17.08 -21.04 9.72
C GLU A 86 18.47 -21.46 10.20
N ARG A 87 19.35 -20.48 10.39
CA ARG A 87 20.69 -20.69 10.93
C ARG A 87 20.94 -19.65 12.01
N THR A 88 21.38 -20.14 13.15
CA THR A 88 21.90 -19.31 14.22
C THR A 88 23.41 -19.45 14.24
N VAL A 89 24.12 -18.32 14.21
CA VAL A 89 25.57 -18.28 14.34
C VAL A 89 25.88 -17.58 15.65
N GLU A 90 26.62 -18.29 16.51
CA GLU A 90 27.11 -17.72 17.76
C GLU A 90 28.28 -16.79 17.47
N ILE A 91 28.22 -15.57 17.98
CA ILE A 91 29.34 -14.64 17.97
C ILE A 91 30.17 -14.95 19.21
N THR A 92 31.34 -15.54 19.02
CA THR A 92 32.28 -15.85 20.11
C THR A 92 33.41 -14.84 20.16
N GLU A 93 33.62 -14.21 21.31
CA GLU A 93 34.83 -13.45 21.59
C GLU A 93 35.78 -14.29 22.44
N THR A 94 37.06 -14.20 22.11
CA THR A 94 38.11 -14.91 22.82
C THR A 94 38.91 -13.89 23.64
N GLN A 95 38.90 -14.03 24.97
CA GLN A 95 39.78 -13.25 25.83
C GLN A 95 40.90 -14.13 26.38
N GLU A 96 42.12 -13.64 26.30
CA GLU A 96 43.24 -14.23 27.02
C GLU A 96 43.17 -13.80 28.49
N VAL A 97 42.92 -14.76 29.38
CA VAL A 97 42.93 -14.51 30.81
C VAL A 97 44.35 -14.76 31.31
N GLN A 98 45.04 -13.69 31.68
CA GLN A 98 46.40 -13.78 32.19
C GLN A 98 46.38 -14.45 33.58
N GLY A 99 46.82 -15.71 33.63
CA GLY A 99 46.88 -16.50 34.86
C GLY A 99 47.77 -15.84 35.92
N GLY A 100 47.27 -15.78 37.15
CA GLY A 100 48.00 -15.28 38.31
C GLY A 100 49.30 -16.05 38.57
N LYS A 101 50.18 -15.45 39.39
CA LYS A 101 51.54 -15.94 39.75
C LYS A 101 51.51 -17.39 40.26
N GLY A 102 51.59 -18.35 39.35
CA GLY A 102 51.43 -19.78 39.66
C GLY A 102 51.42 -20.68 38.44
N GLY A 103 52.48 -20.63 37.62
CA GLY A 103 52.97 -21.78 36.83
C GLY A 103 52.02 -22.51 35.86
N GLY A 104 50.87 -21.96 35.48
CA GLY A 104 49.98 -22.51 34.45
C GLY A 104 49.82 -21.51 33.32
N GLY A 105 50.10 -21.93 32.08
CA GLY A 105 50.11 -21.08 30.89
C GLY A 105 48.79 -20.33 30.63
N SER A 106 48.86 -19.33 29.73
CA SER A 106 47.72 -18.50 29.31
C SER A 106 46.49 -19.37 29.05
N GLN A 107 45.42 -19.14 29.81
CA GLN A 107 44.14 -19.80 29.56
C GLN A 107 43.30 -18.88 28.68
N THR A 108 43.05 -19.35 27.47
CA THR A 108 42.13 -18.73 26.54
C THR A 108 40.70 -19.10 26.94
N GLN A 109 39.90 -18.16 27.44
CA GLN A 109 38.47 -18.36 27.66
C GLN A 109 37.69 -17.74 26.48
N THR A 110 36.84 -18.56 25.87
CA THR A 110 35.93 -18.14 24.81
C THR A 110 34.56 -17.87 25.44
N TYR A 111 34.01 -16.68 25.22
CA TYR A 111 32.68 -16.29 25.67
C TYR A 111 31.77 -16.04 24.46
N VAL A 112 30.51 -16.47 24.54
CA VAL A 112 29.49 -16.16 23.52
C VAL A 112 28.91 -14.78 23.84
N VAL A 113 29.09 -13.82 22.93
CA VAL A 113 28.73 -12.39 23.11
C VAL A 113 27.46 -12.01 22.36
N GLY A 114 27.03 -12.82 21.39
CA GLY A 114 25.79 -12.57 20.66
C GLY A 114 25.38 -13.72 19.75
N TYR A 115 24.23 -13.56 19.10
CA TYR A 115 23.70 -14.51 18.13
C TYR A 115 23.26 -13.76 16.87
N GLU A 116 23.72 -14.22 15.71
CA GLU A 116 23.19 -13.80 14.42
C GLU A 116 22.16 -14.82 13.92
N TYR A 117 21.04 -14.32 13.41
CA TYR A 117 19.95 -15.15 12.89
C TYR A 117 19.80 -14.94 11.39
N TYR A 118 19.85 -16.04 10.65
CA TYR A 118 19.70 -16.07 9.21
C TYR A 118 18.50 -16.92 8.83
N MET A 119 17.78 -16.52 7.78
CA MET A 119 16.68 -17.28 7.21
C MET A 119 16.60 -17.04 5.71
N THR A 120 16.22 -18.08 4.95
CA THR A 120 15.86 -17.97 3.54
C THR A 120 14.35 -17.83 3.41
N TRP A 121 13.89 -16.91 2.57
CA TRP A 121 12.47 -16.66 2.36
C TRP A 121 12.16 -16.38 0.89
N VAL A 122 10.90 -16.61 0.51
CA VAL A 122 10.37 -16.42 -0.84
C VAL A 122 9.13 -15.53 -0.77
N LEU A 123 9.16 -14.39 -1.45
CA LEU A 123 8.02 -13.48 -1.59
C LEU A 123 7.42 -13.56 -2.99
N GLY A 124 6.09 -13.67 -3.05
CA GLY A 124 5.31 -13.41 -4.26
C GLY A 124 4.93 -11.94 -4.32
N ILE A 125 5.26 -11.26 -5.42
CA ILE A 125 5.06 -9.80 -5.56
C ILE A 125 3.81 -9.51 -6.39
N CYS A 126 3.76 -9.96 -7.65
CA CYS A 126 2.62 -9.78 -8.54
C CYS A 126 2.53 -10.90 -9.58
N ALA A 127 1.38 -10.96 -10.26
CA ALA A 127 1.19 -11.81 -11.41
C ALA A 127 1.95 -11.27 -12.64
N GLY A 128 2.51 -12.17 -13.45
CA GLY A 128 3.13 -11.82 -14.73
C GLY A 128 4.62 -11.44 -14.63
N PRO A 129 5.25 -11.15 -15.79
CA PRO A 129 6.65 -10.78 -15.86
C PRO A 129 6.89 -9.37 -15.33
N VAL A 130 7.85 -9.23 -14.42
CA VAL A 130 8.30 -7.94 -13.87
C VAL A 130 9.58 -7.49 -14.57
N CYS A 131 9.64 -6.23 -14.98
CA CYS A 131 10.82 -5.67 -15.63
C CYS A 131 11.99 -5.48 -14.65
N VAL A 132 11.75 -4.81 -13.53
CA VAL A 132 12.80 -4.46 -12.56
C VAL A 132 12.24 -4.25 -11.16
N LEU A 133 13.04 -4.61 -10.15
CA LEU A 133 12.83 -4.25 -8.75
C LEU A 133 13.78 -3.10 -8.38
N TYR A 134 13.24 -1.96 -7.98
CA TYR A 134 14.03 -0.74 -7.74
C TYR A 134 14.66 -0.71 -6.35
N SER A 135 13.83 -0.69 -5.32
CA SER A 135 14.27 -0.49 -3.94
C SER A 135 13.46 -1.37 -3.00
N ILE A 136 14.14 -1.91 -2.00
CA ILE A 136 13.56 -2.71 -0.93
C ILE A 136 13.63 -1.85 0.33
N TYR A 137 12.47 -1.56 0.90
CA TYR A 137 12.36 -0.82 2.15
C TYR A 137 12.00 -1.77 3.27
N ARG A 138 12.69 -1.65 4.40
CA ARG A 138 12.32 -2.27 5.66
C ARG A 138 11.60 -1.22 6.49
N ASP A 139 10.58 -1.63 7.23
CA ASP A 139 9.98 -0.78 8.26
C ASP A 139 10.92 -0.69 9.47
N GLU A 140 11.22 0.53 9.92
CA GLU A 140 12.06 0.80 11.09
C GLU A 140 11.22 0.99 12.37
N GLY A 141 9.89 0.89 12.26
CA GLY A 141 8.96 1.09 13.37
C GLY A 141 8.82 -0.12 14.30
N LEU A 142 9.70 -0.21 15.32
CA LEU A 142 9.46 -0.90 16.60
C LEU A 142 10.07 -0.09 17.75
#